data_AF-A0A812NQK7-F1
#
_entry.id   AF-A0A812NQK7-F1
#
_cell.length_a   1.000
_cell.length_b   1.000
_cell.length_c   1.000
_cell.angle_alpha   90.00
_cell.angle_beta   90.00
_cell.angle_gamma   90.00
#
_symmetry.space_group_name_H-M   'P 1'
#
loop_
_entity.id
_entity.type
_entity.pdbx_description
1 polymer ?
#
loop_
_entity_poly.entity_id
_entity_poly.type
_entity_poly.pdbx_seq_one_letter_code
_entity_poly.pdbx_strand_id
1 'polypeptide(L)'
;MSMQLDGVHKGRLTLQNKAGRIQLVSMFQGFLDRGTITVHEAQVAHGLLNFSAGYVNGRALRVTCQELLRLTKAPGPSTPEAIRIFCVNSLEALRALSPRVLCVWDSRAPIHVFIDGAWERGRAGIGAVIFDTASGESWAYAGLVPESLISRWEADVGSQLICQTELYAIVCLRWALASTFGHRRLIWWVDNESARYGLIKGISDSPSMASLVQAFALADSKAPSYSWYERVPSFSNIADGPS
;
A
#
# COMPACT_ATOMS: atom_id res chain seq x y z
N MET A 1 -13.89 6.46 -14.56
CA MET A 1 -14.81 5.98 -13.51
C MET A 1 -16.18 5.71 -14.11
N SER A 2 -16.81 4.62 -13.70
CA SER A 2 -18.23 4.35 -13.91
C SER A 2 -18.84 4.12 -12.52
N MET A 3 -19.93 4.83 -12.24
CA MET A 3 -20.73 4.66 -11.03
C MET A 3 -21.95 3.85 -11.42
N GLN A 4 -22.07 2.63 -10.87
CA GLN A 4 -23.22 1.79 -11.09
C GLN A 4 -24.29 2.10 -10.04
N LEU A 5 -25.46 2.52 -10.51
CA LEU A 5 -26.59 2.97 -9.69
C LEU A 5 -27.69 1.91 -9.51
N ASP A 6 -27.53 0.76 -10.16
CA ASP A 6 -28.45 -0.38 -10.10
C ASP A 6 -28.70 -0.86 -8.66
N GLY A 7 -27.69 -0.83 -7.79
CA GLY A 7 -27.79 -1.25 -6.40
C GLY A 7 -28.30 -0.20 -5.41
N VAL A 8 -28.53 1.05 -5.83
CA VAL A 8 -28.77 2.18 -4.89
C VAL A 8 -30.06 2.01 -4.09
N HIS A 9 -31.12 1.48 -4.72
CA HIS A 9 -32.38 1.15 -4.04
C HIS A 9 -32.21 0.08 -2.96
N LYS A 10 -31.15 -0.74 -3.05
CA LYS A 10 -30.73 -1.70 -2.03
C LYS A 10 -29.68 -1.12 -1.10
N GLY A 11 -29.42 0.19 -1.11
CA GLY A 11 -28.41 0.87 -0.30
C GLY A 11 -26.95 0.54 -0.65
N ARG A 12 -26.70 0.05 -1.88
CA ARG A 12 -25.37 -0.32 -2.37
C ARG A 12 -24.94 0.59 -3.52
N LEU A 13 -23.73 1.14 -3.44
CA LEU A 13 -23.11 1.93 -4.50
C LEU A 13 -21.82 1.26 -4.97
N THR A 14 -21.74 0.91 -6.26
CA THR A 14 -20.55 0.28 -6.84
C THR A 14 -19.78 1.28 -7.70
N LEU A 15 -18.49 1.44 -7.41
CA LEU A 15 -17.58 2.32 -8.12
C LEU A 15 -16.51 1.47 -8.82
N GLN A 16 -16.35 1.66 -10.14
CA GLN A 16 -15.44 0.85 -10.93
C GLN A 16 -14.69 1.64 -12.01
N ASN A 17 -13.58 1.06 -12.48
CA ASN A 17 -12.85 1.54 -13.64
C ASN A 17 -13.59 1.21 -14.94
N LYS A 18 -13.42 2.05 -15.96
CA LYS A 18 -13.92 1.75 -17.32
C LYS A 18 -13.14 0.55 -17.91
N ALA A 19 -13.67 -0.06 -18.97
CA ALA A 19 -13.14 -1.29 -19.59
C ALA A 19 -11.67 -1.23 -20.10
N GLY A 20 -11.01 -0.08 -20.10
CA GLY A 20 -9.59 0.09 -20.51
C GLY A 20 -8.56 -0.70 -19.70
N ARG A 21 -8.97 -1.38 -18.60
CA ARG A 21 -8.12 -2.28 -17.80
C ARG A 21 -7.53 -3.42 -18.62
N ILE A 22 -8.30 -4.00 -19.55
CA ILE A 22 -7.85 -5.16 -20.34
C ILE A 22 -6.61 -4.81 -21.18
N GLN A 23 -6.59 -3.60 -21.73
CA GLN A 23 -5.46 -3.09 -22.51
C GLN A 23 -4.19 -2.93 -21.66
N LEU A 24 -4.30 -2.45 -20.42
CA LEU A 24 -3.13 -2.33 -19.53
C LEU A 24 -2.56 -3.70 -19.18
N VAL A 25 -3.41 -4.69 -18.88
CA VAL A 25 -2.95 -6.05 -18.56
C VAL A 25 -2.19 -6.66 -19.75
N SER A 26 -2.71 -6.51 -20.97
CA SER A 26 -2.02 -7.03 -22.16
C SER A 26 -0.71 -6.30 -22.46
N MET A 27 -0.65 -4.98 -22.26
CA MET A 27 0.59 -4.20 -22.42
C MET A 27 1.68 -4.67 -21.45
N PHE A 28 1.36 -4.78 -20.16
CA PHE A 28 2.33 -5.22 -19.15
C PHE A 28 2.76 -6.67 -19.33
N GLN A 29 1.89 -7.55 -19.85
CA GLN A 29 2.28 -8.90 -20.24
C GLN A 29 3.28 -8.85 -21.41
N GLY A 30 3.03 -8.02 -22.43
CA GLY A 30 3.98 -7.84 -23.54
C GLY A 30 5.33 -7.26 -23.11
N PHE A 31 5.36 -6.38 -22.11
CA PHE A 31 6.61 -5.88 -21.52
C PHE A 31 7.38 -6.98 -20.80
N LEU A 32 6.66 -7.82 -20.04
CA LEU A 32 7.23 -8.96 -19.32
C LEU A 32 7.84 -9.98 -20.29
N ASP A 33 7.11 -10.33 -21.36
CA ASP A 33 7.54 -11.33 -22.33
C ASP A 33 8.79 -10.88 -23.11
N ARG A 34 8.92 -9.58 -23.39
CA ARG A 34 10.08 -9.01 -24.09
C ARG A 34 11.25 -8.63 -23.17
N GLY A 35 10.99 -8.40 -21.89
CA GLY A 35 11.99 -7.91 -20.93
C GLY A 35 12.48 -6.49 -21.18
N THR A 36 11.78 -5.69 -22.00
CA THR A 36 12.16 -4.31 -22.35
C THR A 36 10.92 -3.41 -22.46
N ILE A 37 11.06 -2.15 -22.05
CA ILE A 37 10.01 -1.12 -22.17
C ILE A 37 10.63 0.10 -22.87
N THR A 38 10.05 0.54 -23.99
CA THR A 38 10.49 1.77 -24.65
C THR A 38 9.92 3.02 -23.95
N VAL A 39 10.56 4.17 -24.14
CA VAL A 39 10.07 5.46 -23.59
C VAL A 39 8.65 5.76 -24.07
N HIS A 40 8.36 5.51 -25.35
CA HIS A 40 7.03 5.71 -25.91
C HIS A 40 5.99 4.80 -25.25
N GLU A 41 6.30 3.51 -25.09
CA GLU A 41 5.41 2.57 -24.40
C GLU A 41 5.19 2.94 -22.94
N ALA A 42 6.23 3.41 -22.23
CA ALA A 42 6.10 3.92 -20.87
C ALA A 42 5.17 5.14 -20.79
N GLN A 43 5.26 6.07 -21.76
CA GLN A 43 4.36 7.24 -21.84
C GLN A 43 2.90 6.82 -22.07
N VAL A 44 2.67 5.90 -23.01
CA VAL A 44 1.32 5.38 -23.30
C VAL A 44 0.75 4.65 -22.09
N ALA A 45 1.52 3.74 -21.49
CA ALA A 45 1.13 3.02 -20.29
C ALA A 45 0.85 3.98 -19.14
N HIS A 46 1.69 4.99 -18.93
CA HIS A 46 1.51 5.99 -17.88
C HIS A 46 0.22 6.78 -18.08
N GLY A 47 -0.09 7.24 -19.30
CA GLY A 47 -1.33 7.96 -19.58
C GLY A 47 -2.59 7.14 -19.27
N LEU A 48 -2.62 5.89 -19.72
CA LEU A 48 -3.72 4.95 -19.46
C LEU A 48 -3.84 4.59 -17.97
N LEU A 49 -2.70 4.41 -17.32
CA LEU A 49 -2.64 4.03 -15.91
C LEU A 49 -3.01 5.19 -15.00
N ASN A 50 -2.57 6.42 -15.29
CA ASN A 50 -2.89 7.60 -14.49
C ASN A 50 -4.42 7.85 -14.47
N PHE A 51 -5.08 7.63 -15.61
CA PHE A 51 -6.55 7.61 -15.64
C PHE A 51 -7.10 6.53 -14.71
N SER A 52 -6.57 5.30 -14.76
CA SER A 52 -7.03 4.16 -13.96
C SER A 52 -6.70 4.25 -12.46
N ALA A 53 -5.59 4.91 -12.09
CA ALA A 53 -5.06 5.06 -10.74
C ALA A 53 -5.71 6.21 -9.97
N GLY A 54 -6.26 7.21 -10.67
CA GLY A 54 -7.08 8.28 -10.09
C GLY A 54 -8.43 7.79 -9.56
N TYR A 55 -8.73 6.51 -9.72
CA TYR A 55 -9.99 5.90 -9.31
C TYR A 55 -9.86 4.97 -8.11
N VAL A 56 -11.01 4.44 -7.73
CA VAL A 56 -11.23 3.77 -6.45
C VAL A 56 -10.35 2.52 -6.32
N ASN A 57 -9.64 2.39 -5.19
CA ASN A 57 -8.61 1.37 -4.91
C ASN A 57 -7.34 1.45 -5.78
N GLY A 58 -7.12 2.55 -6.52
CA GLY A 58 -5.94 2.77 -7.35
C GLY A 58 -4.63 3.04 -6.59
N ARG A 59 -4.61 2.99 -5.25
CA ARG A 59 -3.37 3.18 -4.46
C ARG A 59 -2.28 2.18 -4.86
N ALA A 60 -2.66 0.93 -5.13
CA ALA A 60 -1.73 -0.11 -5.59
C ALA A 60 -1.08 0.23 -6.94
N LEU A 61 -1.71 1.06 -7.77
CA LEU A 61 -1.18 1.49 -9.05
C LEU A 61 -0.32 2.76 -8.96
N ARG A 62 -0.30 3.48 -7.83
CA ARG A 62 0.44 4.75 -7.73
C ARG A 62 1.94 4.56 -7.87
N VAL A 63 2.49 3.53 -7.23
CA VAL A 63 3.91 3.14 -7.40
C VAL A 63 4.19 2.79 -8.86
N THR A 64 3.30 2.03 -9.50
CA THR A 64 3.43 1.70 -10.93
C THR A 64 3.39 2.96 -11.81
N CYS A 65 2.52 3.93 -11.53
CA CYS A 65 2.52 5.22 -12.23
C CYS A 65 3.84 5.97 -12.05
N GLN A 66 4.38 6.03 -10.82
CA GLN A 66 5.63 6.74 -10.53
C GLN A 66 6.81 6.12 -11.29
N GLU A 67 6.91 4.79 -11.30
CA GLU A 67 7.97 4.08 -12.03
C GLU A 67 7.86 4.26 -13.55
N LEU A 68 6.65 4.19 -14.12
CA LEU A 68 6.47 4.51 -15.55
C LEU A 68 6.89 5.95 -15.84
N LEU A 69 6.48 6.91 -15.01
CA LEU A 69 6.87 8.31 -15.16
C LEU A 69 8.39 8.49 -15.11
N ARG A 70 9.08 7.77 -14.23
CA ARG A 70 10.55 7.76 -14.16
C ARG A 70 11.16 7.26 -15.48
N LEU A 71 10.67 6.15 -16.00
CA LEU A 71 11.09 5.60 -17.30
C LEU A 71 10.85 6.57 -18.46
N THR A 72 9.83 7.45 -18.39
CA THR A 72 9.61 8.48 -19.43
C THR A 72 10.61 9.63 -19.40
N LYS A 73 11.18 9.95 -18.23
CA LYS A 73 12.06 11.12 -18.04
C LYS A 73 13.54 10.78 -18.23
N ALA A 74 13.94 9.59 -17.80
CA ALA A 74 15.30 9.10 -17.96
C ALA A 74 15.25 7.57 -18.10
N PRO A 75 15.51 7.01 -19.30
CA PRO A 75 15.71 5.57 -19.46
C PRO A 75 17.04 5.22 -18.79
N GLY A 76 17.02 5.00 -17.48
CA GLY A 76 18.15 4.40 -16.77
C GLY A 76 18.37 2.97 -17.30
N PRO A 77 19.59 2.40 -17.15
CA PRO A 77 19.81 0.99 -17.45
C PRO A 77 18.91 0.16 -16.55
N SER A 78 17.81 -0.33 -17.10
CA SER A 78 16.90 -1.24 -16.41
C SER A 78 17.34 -2.65 -16.75
N THR A 79 17.79 -3.40 -15.75
CA THR A 79 18.13 -4.80 -15.97
C THR A 79 16.86 -5.57 -16.36
N PRO A 80 16.97 -6.64 -17.17
CA PRO A 80 15.83 -7.48 -17.48
C PRO A 80 15.09 -7.97 -16.23
N GLU A 81 15.83 -8.22 -15.15
CA GLU A 81 15.28 -8.61 -13.85
C GLU A 81 14.46 -7.50 -13.18
N ALA A 82 14.94 -6.24 -13.22
CA ALA A 82 14.19 -5.11 -12.69
C ALA A 82 12.87 -4.90 -13.46
N ILE A 83 12.91 -5.04 -14.79
CA ILE A 83 11.71 -4.96 -15.65
C ILE A 83 10.75 -6.10 -15.33
N ARG A 84 11.26 -7.33 -15.14
CA ARG A 84 10.46 -8.50 -14.76
C ARG A 84 9.74 -8.25 -13.44
N ILE A 85 10.45 -7.86 -12.38
CA ILE A 85 9.88 -7.56 -11.06
C ILE A 85 8.82 -6.46 -11.18
N PHE A 86 9.15 -5.36 -11.87
CA PHE A 86 8.23 -4.26 -12.09
C PHE A 86 6.94 -4.71 -12.80
N CYS A 87 7.05 -5.48 -13.89
CA CYS A 87 5.89 -5.96 -14.64
C CYS A 87 5.05 -6.94 -13.82
N VAL A 88 5.67 -7.87 -13.09
CA VAL A 88 4.96 -8.82 -12.22
C VAL A 88 4.17 -8.09 -11.14
N ASN A 89 4.79 -7.16 -10.41
CA ASN A 89 4.10 -6.40 -9.36
C ASN A 89 2.96 -5.54 -9.93
N SER A 90 3.17 -4.95 -11.11
CA SER A 90 2.17 -4.13 -11.79
C SER A 90 0.99 -4.96 -12.28
N LEU A 91 1.24 -6.16 -12.82
CA LEU A 91 0.20 -7.11 -13.20
C LEU A 91 -0.58 -7.60 -11.98
N GLU A 92 0.09 -7.90 -10.87
CA GLU A 92 -0.57 -8.26 -9.62
C GLU A 92 -1.49 -7.13 -9.14
N ALA A 93 -0.99 -5.89 -9.10
CA ALA A 93 -1.79 -4.73 -8.74
C ALA A 93 -2.99 -4.55 -9.68
N LEU A 94 -2.77 -4.59 -11.00
CA LEU A 94 -3.82 -4.47 -12.00
C LEU A 94 -4.87 -5.59 -11.90
N ARG A 95 -4.48 -6.81 -11.53
CA ARG A 95 -5.38 -7.96 -11.34
C ARG A 95 -6.13 -7.91 -10.01
N ALA A 96 -5.52 -7.38 -8.96
CA ALA A 96 -6.13 -7.23 -7.64
C ALA A 96 -7.17 -6.10 -7.59
N LEU A 97 -7.17 -5.15 -8.54
CA LEU A 97 -8.21 -4.12 -8.61
C LEU A 97 -9.61 -4.73 -8.76
N SER A 98 -10.41 -4.57 -7.71
CA SER A 98 -11.84 -4.86 -7.71
C SER A 98 -12.65 -3.57 -7.72
N PRO A 99 -13.89 -3.59 -8.24
CA PRO A 99 -14.86 -2.55 -7.95
C PRO A 99 -14.99 -2.33 -6.44
N ARG A 100 -15.04 -1.08 -6.00
CA ARG A 100 -15.36 -0.78 -4.61
C ARG A 100 -16.86 -0.72 -4.45
N VAL A 101 -17.34 -1.40 -3.42
CA VAL A 101 -18.74 -1.38 -3.04
C VAL A 101 -18.85 -0.62 -1.73
N LEU A 102 -19.67 0.43 -1.71
CA LEU A 102 -20.06 1.15 -0.51
C LEU A 102 -21.47 0.71 -0.13
N CYS A 103 -21.67 0.28 1.12
CA CYS A 103 -22.98 -0.09 1.61
C CYS A 103 -23.42 0.84 2.74
N VAL A 104 -24.69 1.24 2.76
CA VAL A 104 -25.20 2.17 3.79
C VAL A 104 -25.26 1.55 5.19
N TRP A 105 -25.27 0.22 5.28
CA TRP A 105 -25.24 -0.55 6.53
C TRP A 105 -23.82 -0.90 7.01
N ASP A 106 -22.76 -0.50 6.29
CA ASP A 106 -21.39 -0.76 6.74
C ASP A 106 -21.13 -0.07 8.08
N SER A 107 -20.65 -0.85 9.07
CA SER A 107 -20.38 -0.36 10.43
C SER A 107 -19.53 0.90 10.41
N ARG A 108 -20.06 1.97 11.01
CA ARG A 108 -19.39 3.28 11.10
C ARG A 108 -18.37 3.36 12.24
N ALA A 109 -18.43 2.42 13.17
CA ALA A 109 -17.52 2.31 14.30
C ALA A 109 -16.09 1.98 13.80
N PRO A 110 -15.12 2.90 14.01
CA PRO A 110 -13.75 2.70 13.53
C PRO A 110 -12.98 1.71 14.41
N ILE A 111 -11.96 1.10 13.82
CA ILE A 111 -10.90 0.40 14.56
C ILE A 111 -9.74 1.38 14.69
N HIS A 112 -9.28 1.61 15.92
CA HIS A 112 -8.07 2.38 16.19
C HIS A 112 -6.88 1.43 16.15
N VAL A 113 -5.84 1.80 15.41
CA VAL A 113 -4.63 1.00 15.24
C VAL A 113 -3.44 1.90 15.54
N PHE A 114 -2.80 1.69 16.68
CA PHE A 114 -1.55 2.33 17.08
C PHE A 114 -0.40 1.47 16.63
N ILE A 115 0.64 2.12 16.11
CA ILE A 115 1.83 1.48 15.57
C ILE A 115 3.03 2.16 16.17
N ASP A 116 4.04 1.36 16.49
CA ASP A 116 5.34 1.84 16.88
C ASP A 116 6.43 0.90 16.35
N GLY A 117 7.64 1.42 16.25
CA GLY A 117 8.79 0.66 15.84
C GLY A 117 9.99 1.06 16.67
N ALA A 118 10.77 0.08 17.12
CA ALA A 118 12.01 0.32 17.84
C ALA A 118 13.20 -0.03 16.95
N TRP A 119 14.27 0.77 17.01
CA TRP A 119 15.54 0.46 16.35
C TRP A 119 16.69 0.65 17.33
N GLU A 120 17.16 -0.45 17.91
CA GLU A 120 18.20 -0.43 18.93
C GLU A 120 19.20 -1.57 18.73
N ARG A 121 20.50 -1.25 18.79
CA ARG A 121 21.59 -2.24 18.77
C ARG A 121 21.53 -3.22 17.59
N GLY A 122 21.12 -2.73 16.42
CA GLY A 122 20.99 -3.54 15.20
C GLY A 122 19.74 -4.43 15.16
N ARG A 123 18.78 -4.24 16.08
CA ARG A 123 17.51 -4.99 16.09
C ARG A 123 16.36 -4.02 15.85
N ALA A 124 15.46 -4.41 14.96
CA ALA A 124 14.23 -3.68 14.69
C ALA A 124 13.03 -4.41 15.32
N GLY A 125 12.44 -3.79 16.34
CA GLY A 125 11.20 -4.23 16.98
C GLY A 125 9.99 -3.55 16.36
N ILE A 126 8.85 -4.24 16.34
CA ILE A 126 7.59 -3.72 15.83
C ILE A 126 6.47 -3.96 16.85
N GLY A 127 5.69 -2.92 17.12
CA GLY A 127 4.61 -2.93 18.10
C GLY A 127 3.31 -2.43 17.51
N ALA A 128 2.20 -2.98 18.00
CA ALA A 128 0.88 -2.47 17.67
C ALA A 128 -0.14 -2.69 18.78
N VAL A 129 -1.05 -1.72 18.93
CA VAL A 129 -2.22 -1.83 19.80
C VAL A 129 -3.47 -1.50 18.99
N ILE A 130 -4.45 -2.39 19.04
CA ILE A 130 -5.67 -2.32 18.25
C ILE A 130 -6.86 -2.25 19.20
N PHE A 131 -7.82 -1.39 18.89
CA PHE A 131 -9.09 -1.28 19.59
C PHE A 131 -10.26 -1.21 18.60
N ASP A 132 -11.12 -2.22 18.60
CA ASP A 132 -12.35 -2.21 17.79
C ASP A 132 -13.50 -1.61 18.60
N THR A 133 -13.92 -0.40 18.22
CA THR A 133 -15.00 0.32 18.91
C THR A 133 -16.38 -0.31 18.72
N ALA A 134 -16.54 -1.24 17.77
CA ALA A 134 -17.80 -1.95 17.54
C ALA A 134 -17.99 -3.13 18.49
N SER A 135 -16.94 -3.93 18.73
CA SER A 135 -17.00 -5.10 19.63
C SER A 135 -16.53 -4.76 21.06
N GLY A 136 -15.75 -3.69 21.23
CA GLY A 136 -15.08 -3.36 22.49
C GLY A 136 -13.81 -4.18 22.73
N GLU A 137 -13.40 -5.02 21.78
CA GLU A 137 -12.21 -5.86 21.90
C GLU A 137 -10.92 -5.05 21.64
N SER A 138 -9.85 -5.49 22.30
CA SER A 138 -8.51 -4.93 22.13
C SER A 138 -7.46 -6.02 21.98
N TRP A 139 -6.41 -5.72 21.23
CA TRP A 139 -5.29 -6.62 21.00
C TRP A 139 -3.97 -5.85 21.02
N ALA A 140 -2.91 -6.50 21.50
CA ALA A 140 -1.55 -6.02 21.40
C ALA A 140 -0.70 -7.03 20.63
N TYR A 141 0.12 -6.55 19.72
CA TYR A 141 1.04 -7.36 18.91
C TYR A 141 2.45 -6.82 19.06
N ALA A 142 3.40 -7.73 19.17
CA ALA A 142 4.82 -7.46 19.21
C ALA A 142 5.54 -8.39 18.23
N GLY A 143 6.65 -7.93 17.66
CA GLY A 143 7.42 -8.73 16.73
C GLY A 143 8.79 -8.14 16.45
N LEU A 144 9.55 -8.85 15.61
CA LEU A 144 10.85 -8.41 15.14
C LEU A 144 10.86 -8.40 13.62
N VAL A 145 11.56 -7.42 13.04
CA VAL A 145 11.88 -7.44 11.63
C VAL A 145 12.94 -8.52 11.37
N PRO A 146 12.75 -9.38 10.36
CA PRO A 146 13.77 -10.35 9.95
C PRO A 146 15.10 -9.69 9.59
N GLU A 147 16.22 -10.29 10.02
CA GLU A 147 17.58 -9.79 9.77
C GLU A 147 17.86 -9.55 8.28
N SER A 148 17.35 -10.44 7.41
CA SER A 148 17.51 -10.30 5.96
C SER A 148 16.88 -9.03 5.39
N LEU A 149 15.79 -8.53 6.00
CA LEU A 149 15.18 -7.26 5.62
C LEU A 149 15.96 -6.07 6.18
N ILE A 150 16.42 -6.17 7.43
CA ILE A 150 17.29 -5.17 8.07
C ILE A 150 18.53 -4.93 7.19
N SER A 151 19.30 -5.98 6.88
CA SER A 151 20.51 -5.85 6.05
C SER A 151 20.21 -5.25 4.67
N ARG A 152 19.03 -5.52 4.12
CA ARG A 152 18.61 -4.96 2.82
C ARG A 152 18.27 -3.48 2.93
N TRP A 153 17.62 -3.04 4.01
CA TRP A 153 17.33 -1.63 4.22
C TRP A 153 18.60 -0.84 4.59
N GLU A 154 19.52 -1.42 5.36
CA GLU A 154 20.81 -0.79 5.66
C GLU A 154 21.61 -0.50 4.38
N ALA A 155 21.59 -1.42 3.42
CA ALA A 155 22.23 -1.24 2.12
C ALA A 155 21.57 -0.12 1.26
N ASP A 156 20.31 0.21 1.53
CA ASP A 156 19.54 1.22 0.77
C ASP A 156 19.60 2.61 1.42
N VAL A 157 19.40 2.70 2.73
CA VAL A 157 19.22 3.99 3.46
C VAL A 157 20.22 4.21 4.59
N GLY A 158 21.13 3.27 4.85
CA GLY A 158 22.09 3.34 5.95
C GLY A 158 21.51 2.93 7.30
N SER A 159 22.11 3.41 8.39
CA SER A 159 21.89 2.89 9.75
C SER A 159 20.60 3.36 10.44
N GLN A 160 19.80 4.25 9.83
CA GLN A 160 18.57 4.75 10.42
C GLN A 160 17.34 4.13 9.76
N LEU A 161 16.82 3.06 10.36
CA LEU A 161 15.78 2.21 9.78
C LEU A 161 14.39 2.40 10.39
N ILE A 162 14.24 3.36 11.30
CA ILE A 162 13.01 3.57 12.07
C ILE A 162 11.77 3.73 11.16
N CYS A 163 11.91 4.48 10.06
CA CYS A 163 10.83 4.71 9.10
C CYS A 163 10.36 3.41 8.42
N GLN A 164 11.30 2.54 8.05
CA GLN A 164 11.03 1.24 7.42
C GLN A 164 10.40 0.29 8.43
N THR A 165 10.88 0.28 9.67
CA THR A 165 10.37 -0.55 10.76
C THR A 165 8.90 -0.27 11.04
N GLU A 166 8.53 1.01 11.24
CA GLU A 166 7.13 1.38 11.48
C GLU A 166 6.22 1.08 10.28
N LEU A 167 6.69 1.39 9.06
CA LEU A 167 5.90 1.09 7.86
C LEU A 167 5.75 -0.43 7.65
N TYR A 168 6.77 -1.21 8.00
CA TYR A 168 6.72 -2.68 7.96
C TYR A 168 5.72 -3.25 8.97
N ALA A 169 5.62 -2.68 10.17
CA ALA A 169 4.60 -3.06 11.15
C ALA A 169 3.18 -2.91 10.57
N ILE A 170 2.93 -1.80 9.87
CA ILE A 170 1.66 -1.52 9.18
C ILE A 170 1.40 -2.56 8.08
N VAL A 171 2.40 -2.89 7.26
CA VAL A 171 2.29 -3.92 6.21
C VAL A 171 1.93 -5.29 6.83
N CYS A 172 2.63 -5.68 7.91
CA CYS A 172 2.42 -6.95 8.59
C CYS A 172 1.00 -7.07 9.13
N LEU A 173 0.54 -6.07 9.88
CA LEU A 173 -0.83 -6.07 10.40
C LEU A 173 -1.86 -6.03 9.29
N ARG A 174 -1.61 -5.24 8.24
CA ARG A 174 -2.54 -5.14 7.11
C ARG A 174 -2.72 -6.49 6.43
N TRP A 175 -1.65 -7.27 6.32
CA TRP A 175 -1.69 -8.62 5.76
C TRP A 175 -2.32 -9.62 6.73
N ALA A 176 -1.87 -9.66 7.99
CA ALA A 176 -2.32 -10.62 8.98
C ALA A 176 -3.81 -10.46 9.36
N LEU A 177 -4.29 -9.22 9.42
CA LEU A 177 -5.66 -8.89 9.84
C LEU A 177 -6.55 -8.49 8.65
N ALA A 178 -6.24 -8.98 7.45
CA ALA A 178 -6.95 -8.59 6.23
C ALA A 178 -8.47 -8.86 6.30
N SER A 179 -8.89 -9.96 6.93
CA SER A 179 -10.30 -10.28 7.15
C SER A 179 -10.96 -9.35 8.18
N THR A 180 -10.28 -9.09 9.30
CA THR A 180 -10.77 -8.19 10.36
C THR A 180 -10.89 -6.75 9.88
N PHE A 181 -9.95 -6.29 9.07
CA PHE A 181 -9.88 -4.92 8.55
C PHE A 181 -10.68 -4.71 7.26
N GLY A 182 -11.03 -5.79 6.56
CA GLY A 182 -11.76 -5.75 5.31
C GLY A 182 -13.08 -5.00 5.45
N HIS A 183 -13.27 -4.01 4.59
CA HIS A 183 -14.46 -3.13 4.55
C HIS A 183 -14.74 -2.36 5.86
N ARG A 184 -13.78 -2.31 6.80
CA ARG A 184 -13.87 -1.53 8.04
C ARG A 184 -13.19 -0.17 7.91
N ARG A 185 -13.59 0.75 8.78
CA ARG A 185 -12.96 2.06 8.95
C ARG A 185 -11.79 1.91 9.92
N LEU A 186 -10.59 2.27 9.48
CA LEU A 186 -9.38 2.18 10.28
C LEU A 186 -8.82 3.58 10.52
N ILE A 187 -8.44 3.87 11.74
CA ILE A 187 -7.66 5.06 12.08
C ILE A 187 -6.28 4.57 12.52
N TRP A 188 -5.28 4.77 11.66
CA TRP A 188 -3.89 4.44 11.91
C TRP A 188 -3.23 5.62 12.62
N TRP A 189 -2.74 5.39 13.83
CA TRP A 189 -1.98 6.34 14.63
C TRP A 189 -0.50 6.02 14.46
N VAL A 190 0.22 6.93 13.79
CA VAL A 190 1.62 6.75 13.39
C VAL A 190 2.40 7.95 13.86
N ASP A 191 3.54 7.75 14.52
CA ASP A 191 4.35 8.83 15.05
C ASP A 191 5.53 9.22 14.11
N ASN A 192 5.86 8.37 13.13
CA ASN A 192 6.75 8.71 12.03
C ASN A 192 6.05 9.36 10.83
N GLU A 193 6.46 10.60 10.55
CA GLU A 193 5.93 11.38 9.44
C GLU A 193 6.27 10.77 8.06
N SER A 194 7.45 10.18 7.88
CA SER A 194 7.82 9.57 6.60
C SER A 194 6.95 8.35 6.27
N ALA A 195 6.72 7.46 7.24
CA ALA A 195 5.81 6.33 7.09
C ALA A 195 4.37 6.81 6.80
N ARG A 196 3.87 7.77 7.60
CA ARG A 196 2.54 8.36 7.46
C ARG A 196 2.33 9.00 6.08
N TYR A 197 3.26 9.85 5.63
CA TYR A 197 3.18 10.49 4.32
C TYR A 197 3.31 9.49 3.18
N GLY A 198 4.14 8.46 3.32
CA GLY A 198 4.27 7.38 2.33
C GLY A 198 2.93 6.68 2.09
N LEU A 199 2.17 6.40 3.15
CA LEU A 199 0.84 5.78 3.07
C LEU A 199 -0.22 6.72 2.50
N ILE A 200 -0.21 8.00 2.88
CA ILE A 200 -1.15 9.02 2.38
C ILE A 200 -0.93 9.26 0.89
N LYS A 201 0.33 9.47 0.48
CA LYS A 201 0.70 9.73 -0.92
C LYS A 201 0.64 8.45 -1.75
N GLY A 202 0.83 7.28 -1.14
CA GLY A 202 0.91 6.00 -1.84
C GLY A 202 2.18 5.85 -2.68
N ILE A 203 3.21 6.64 -2.38
CA ILE A 203 4.52 6.68 -3.05
C ILE A 203 5.61 7.13 -2.07
N SER A 204 6.87 6.80 -2.37
CA SER A 204 8.05 7.29 -1.65
C SER A 204 9.23 7.40 -2.62
N ASP A 205 10.17 8.32 -2.35
CA ASP A 205 11.42 8.43 -3.11
C ASP A 205 12.50 7.46 -2.60
N SER A 206 12.36 6.95 -1.36
CA SER A 206 13.20 5.88 -0.83
C SER A 206 12.76 4.53 -1.42
N PRO A 207 13.65 3.75 -2.07
CA PRO A 207 13.31 2.47 -2.69
C PRO A 207 12.72 1.43 -1.71
N SER A 208 13.31 1.31 -0.51
CA SER A 208 12.80 0.44 0.57
C SER A 208 11.40 0.84 1.01
N MET A 209 11.17 2.13 1.26
CA MET A 209 9.85 2.64 1.63
C MET A 209 8.84 2.49 0.49
N ALA A 210 9.23 2.74 -0.76
CA ALA A 210 8.35 2.56 -1.93
C ALA A 210 7.90 1.09 -2.07
N SER A 211 8.82 0.15 -1.83
CA SER A 211 8.52 -1.28 -1.81
C SER A 211 7.52 -1.64 -0.71
N LEU A 212 7.68 -1.09 0.50
CA LEU A 212 6.75 -1.30 1.61
C LEU A 212 5.37 -0.68 1.35
N VAL A 213 5.33 0.55 0.81
CA VAL A 213 4.06 1.20 0.40
C VAL A 213 3.36 0.39 -0.69
N GLN A 214 4.09 -0.16 -1.65
CA GLN A 214 3.53 -1.06 -2.67
C GLN A 214 2.96 -2.33 -2.02
N ALA A 215 3.69 -2.96 -1.12
CA ALA A 215 3.25 -4.15 -0.40
C ALA A 215 1.96 -3.89 0.41
N PHE A 216 1.91 -2.77 1.14
CA PHE A 216 0.70 -2.33 1.83
C PHE A 216 -0.47 -2.16 0.85
N ALA A 217 -0.26 -1.44 -0.25
CA ALA A 217 -1.31 -1.13 -1.20
C ALA A 217 -1.83 -2.38 -1.93
N LEU A 218 -0.97 -3.35 -2.21
CA LEU A 218 -1.35 -4.67 -2.74
C LEU A 218 -2.19 -5.45 -1.73
N ALA A 219 -1.75 -5.52 -0.46
CA ALA A 219 -2.52 -6.16 0.60
C ALA A 219 -3.90 -5.47 0.78
N ASP A 220 -3.93 -4.13 0.71
CA ASP A 220 -5.16 -3.37 0.83
C ASP A 220 -6.12 -3.61 -0.35
N SER A 221 -5.60 -3.70 -1.57
CA SER A 221 -6.43 -3.97 -2.75
C SER A 221 -7.18 -5.30 -2.69
N LYS A 222 -6.62 -6.32 -2.03
CA LYS A 222 -7.22 -7.66 -1.88
C LYS A 222 -8.36 -7.69 -0.85
N ALA A 223 -8.34 -6.81 0.14
CA ALA A 223 -9.37 -6.77 1.20
C ALA A 223 -9.71 -5.32 1.61
N PRO A 224 -10.18 -4.44 0.72
CA PRO A 224 -10.14 -2.98 0.88
C PRO A 224 -10.64 -2.43 2.21
N SER A 225 -9.89 -1.50 2.80
CA SER A 225 -10.26 -0.80 4.04
C SER A 225 -10.54 0.69 3.82
N TYR A 226 -11.20 1.34 4.78
CA TYR A 226 -11.37 2.79 4.82
C TYR A 226 -10.34 3.38 5.79
N SER A 227 -9.07 3.42 5.35
CA SER A 227 -7.96 3.87 6.18
C SER A 227 -7.81 5.39 6.22
N TRP A 228 -7.80 5.94 7.43
CA TRP A 228 -7.34 7.28 7.81
C TRP A 228 -5.99 7.17 8.51
N TYR A 229 -5.08 8.11 8.30
CA TYR A 229 -3.77 8.13 8.93
C TYR A 229 -3.60 9.43 9.70
N GLU A 230 -3.33 9.33 11.00
CA GLU A 230 -3.21 10.45 11.91
C GLU A 230 -1.91 10.38 12.72
N ARG A 231 -1.41 11.54 13.15
CA ARG A 231 -0.24 11.64 14.00
C ARG A 231 -0.61 11.37 15.47
N VAL A 232 0.18 10.54 16.16
CA VAL A 232 0.10 10.35 17.63
C VAL A 232 1.40 10.79 18.31
N PRO A 233 1.42 11.75 19.25
CA PRO A 233 2.63 12.13 20.00
C PRO A 233 3.33 10.90 20.57
N SER A 234 4.66 10.80 20.45
CA SER A 234 5.41 9.58 20.82
C SER A 234 5.19 9.21 22.30
N PHE A 235 5.18 10.20 23.21
CA PHE A 235 4.85 9.97 24.64
C PHE A 235 3.41 9.52 24.91
N SER A 236 2.54 9.58 23.92
CA SER A 236 1.14 9.13 23.99
C SER A 236 0.90 7.89 23.11
N ASN A 237 1.95 7.35 22.49
CA ASN A 237 1.85 6.17 21.63
C ASN A 237 1.81 4.91 22.49
N ILE A 238 0.61 4.36 22.67
CA ILE A 238 0.43 3.13 23.46
C ILE A 238 1.07 1.89 22.82
N ALA A 239 1.52 1.99 21.56
CA ALA A 239 2.26 0.93 20.88
C ALA A 239 3.76 0.90 21.23
N ASP A 240 4.29 1.89 21.96
CA ASP A 240 5.67 1.91 22.50
C ASP A 240 5.96 0.77 23.48
N GLY A 241 4.96 0.36 24.27
CA GLY A 241 5.11 -0.79 25.18
C GLY A 241 5.40 -2.11 24.46
N PRO A 242 4.64 -2.48 23.41
CA PRO A 242 4.89 -3.71 22.66
C PRO A 242 5.96 -3.65 21.54
N SER A 243 6.55 -2.48 21.22
CA SER A 243 7.51 -2.33 20.11
C SER A 243 8.93 -2.79 20.41
#